data_AF-A0A3D2DJJ0-F1
#
_entry.id   AF-A0A3D2DJJ0-F1
#
_cell.length_a   1.000
_cell.length_b   1.000
_cell.length_c   1.000
_cell.angle_alpha   90.00
_cell.angle_beta   90.00
_cell.angle_gamma   90.00
#
_symmetry.space_group_name_H-M   'P 1'
#
loop_
_entity.id
_entity.type
_entity.pdbx_description
1 polymer ?
#
loop_
_entity_poly.entity_id
_entity_poly.type
_entity_poly.pdbx_seq_one_letter_code
_entity_poly.pdbx_strand_id
1 'polypeptide(L)' 'MADQVKKPLKITETVLRDAHQSLIATRMTTEQMLPIIDKMDKVGYHSVECWGGATF' A
#
# COMPACT_ATOMS: atom_id res chain seq x y z
N MET A 1 -30.80 -22.71 6.68
CA MET A 1 -30.21 -21.36 6.53
C MET A 1 -28.96 -21.52 5.70
N ALA A 2 -28.79 -20.78 4.61
CA ALA A 2 -27.63 -20.96 3.74
C ALA A 2 -26.34 -20.58 4.49
N ASP A 3 -25.36 -21.49 4.50
CA ASP A 3 -24.02 -21.20 5.01
C ASP A 3 -23.41 -20.02 4.23
N GLN A 4 -23.26 -18.88 4.90
CA GLN A 4 -22.63 -17.70 4.34
C GLN A 4 -21.10 -17.92 4.32
N VAL A 5 -20.55 -18.20 3.14
CA VAL A 5 -19.09 -18.28 2.95
C VAL A 5 -18.48 -16.90 3.22
N LYS A 6 -17.62 -16.79 4.25
CA LYS A 6 -16.89 -15.55 4.54
C LYS A 6 -15.98 -15.19 3.37
N LYS A 7 -16.23 -14.04 2.75
CA LYS A 7 -15.36 -13.43 1.73
C LYS A 7 -14.56 -12.31 2.40
N PRO A 8 -13.28 -12.51 2.73
CA PRO A 8 -12.49 -11.47 3.38
C PRO A 8 -12.33 -10.26 2.47
N LEU A 9 -12.40 -9.06 3.04
CA LEU A 9 -12.16 -7.81 2.32
C LEU A 9 -10.68 -7.72 1.94
N LYS A 10 -10.41 -7.36 0.68
CA LYS A 10 -9.07 -7.16 0.15
C LYS A 10 -8.70 -5.69 0.29
N ILE A 11 -7.52 -5.42 0.82
CA ILE A 11 -7.01 -4.06 1.06
C ILE A 11 -5.77 -3.83 0.22
N THR A 12 -5.75 -2.73 -0.52
CA THR A 12 -4.58 -2.26 -1.26
C THR A 12 -3.96 -1.09 -0.51
N GLU A 13 -2.68 -1.20 -0.19
CA GLU A 13 -1.91 -0.16 0.47
C GLU A 13 -1.36 0.84 -0.56
N THR A 14 -1.46 2.14 -0.28
CA THR A 14 -1.08 3.23 -1.20
C THR A 14 -0.04 4.18 -0.62
N VAL A 15 0.44 3.93 0.60
CA VAL A 15 1.39 4.82 1.29
C VAL A 15 2.68 5.09 0.49
N LEU A 16 3.14 4.11 -0.29
CA LEU A 16 4.37 4.20 -1.09
C LEU A 16 4.18 4.90 -2.44
N ARG A 17 2.95 5.21 -2.86
CA ARG A 17 2.64 5.89 -4.14
C ARG A 17 1.64 7.02 -3.95
N ASP A 18 0.34 6.72 -3.89
CA ASP A 18 -0.69 7.76 -3.98
C ASP A 18 -0.80 8.63 -2.72
N ALA A 19 -0.49 8.09 -1.55
CA ALA A 19 -0.63 8.85 -0.30
C ALA A 19 0.33 10.05 -0.29
N HIS A 20 1.61 9.84 -0.58
CA HIS A 20 2.58 10.93 -0.60
C HIS A 20 2.46 11.81 -1.85
N GLN A 21 1.98 11.24 -2.98
CA GLN A 21 1.57 12.03 -4.14
C GLN A 21 0.43 13.00 -3.79
N SER A 22 -0.54 12.57 -2.99
CA SER A 22 -1.70 13.38 -2.58
C SER A 22 -1.37 14.39 -1.47
N LEU A 23 -0.54 14.00 -0.50
CA LEU A 23 -0.34 14.76 0.73
C LEU A 23 0.95 15.59 0.75
N ILE A 24 2.01 15.13 0.08
CA ILE A 24 3.34 15.77 0.13
C ILE A 24 3.99 15.86 -1.26
N ALA A 25 3.20 16.11 -2.30
CA ALA A 25 3.65 16.41 -3.66
C ALA A 25 4.67 15.40 -4.23
N THR A 26 4.49 14.13 -3.91
CA THR A 26 5.34 13.02 -4.37
C THR A 26 6.81 13.16 -3.93
N ARG A 27 7.05 13.57 -2.68
CA ARG A 27 8.40 13.86 -2.14
C ARG A 27 8.92 12.86 -1.11
N MET A 28 8.25 11.72 -0.91
CA MET A 28 8.82 10.65 -0.10
C MET A 28 9.97 9.97 -0.86
N THR A 29 11.17 9.90 -0.28
CA THR A 29 12.32 9.25 -0.92
C THR A 29 12.33 7.75 -0.64
N THR A 30 13.05 6.98 -1.46
CA THR A 30 13.22 5.54 -1.24
C THR A 30 13.87 5.25 0.10
N GLU A 31 14.85 6.04 0.57
CA GLU A 31 15.46 5.82 1.88
C GLU A 31 14.47 5.97 3.03
N GLN A 32 13.44 6.81 2.89
CA GLN A 32 12.37 6.96 3.88
C GLN A 32 11.39 5.79 3.87
N MET A 33 11.23 5.12 2.72
CA MET A 33 10.34 3.96 2.56
C MET A 33 10.96 2.67 3.10
N LEU A 34 12.24 2.42 2.81
CA LEU A 34 12.91 1.14 3.11
C LEU A 34 12.76 0.63 4.56
N PRO A 35 12.83 1.47 5.62
CA PRO A 35 12.78 0.99 7.00
C PRO A 35 11.48 0.28 7.41
N ILE A 36 10.37 0.46 6.70
CA ILE A 36 9.06 -0.10 7.06
C ILE A 36 8.65 -1.32 6.21
N ILE A 37 9.33 -1.59 5.09
CA ILE A 37 8.92 -2.57 4.07
C ILE A 37 8.76 -3.98 4.66
N ASP A 38 9.71 -4.46 5.47
CA ASP A 38 9.66 -5.80 6.08
C ASP A 38 8.45 -6.02 7.00
N LYS A 39 7.93 -4.94 7.61
CA LYS A 39 6.72 -5.00 8.42
C LYS A 39 5.48 -4.98 7.54
N MET A 40 5.46 -4.14 6.50
CA MET A 40 4.35 -4.05 5.56
C MET A 40 4.08 -5.36 4.83
N ASP A 41 5.13 -6.08 4.41
CA ASP A 41 5.03 -7.38 3.73
C ASP A 41 4.29 -8.42 4.59
N LYS A 42 4.45 -8.34 5.92
CA LYS A 42 3.82 -9.26 6.89
C LYS A 42 2.37 -8.89 7.24
N VAL A 43 1.85 -7.75 6.79
CA VAL A 43 0.46 -7.32 7.09
C VAL A 43 -0.57 -8.16 6.33
N GLY A 44 -0.21 -8.66 5.14
CA GLY A 44 -1.13 -9.42 4.29
C GLY A 44 -2.05 -8.55 3.42
N TYR A 45 -1.54 -7.42 2.94
CA TYR A 45 -2.24 -6.61 1.92
C TYR A 45 -2.50 -7.43 0.65
N HIS A 46 -3.61 -7.13 -0.03
CA HIS A 46 -3.90 -7.74 -1.33
C HIS A 46 -2.91 -7.30 -2.40
N SER A 47 -2.50 -6.03 -2.34
CA SER A 47 -1.45 -5.44 -3.16
C SER A 47 -0.87 -4.23 -2.45
N VAL A 48 0.35 -3.86 -2.85
CA VAL A 48 1.00 -2.63 -2.43
C VAL A 48 1.24 -1.80 -3.67
N GLU A 49 0.63 -0.63 -3.73
CA GLU A 49 0.86 0.34 -4.78
C GLU A 49 2.11 1.15 -4.45
N CYS A 50 3.19 0.90 -5.18
CA CYS A 50 4.51 1.47 -4.91
C CYS A 50 5.19 2.12 -6.12
N TRP A 51 4.53 2.14 -7.28
CA TRP A 51 5.14 2.64 -8.51
C TRP A 51 4.11 3.13 -9.53
N GLY A 52 4.57 3.92 -10.51
CA GLY A 52 3.71 4.60 -11.49
C GLY A 52 3.20 5.97 -11.00
N GLY A 53 2.26 6.56 -11.73
CA GLY A 53 1.77 7.91 -11.42
C GLY A 53 2.87 8.97 -11.57
N ALA A 54 2.99 9.88 -10.60
CA ALA A 54 3.98 10.96 -10.61
C ALA A 54 5.33 10.59 -9.97
N THR A 55 5.60 9.29 -9.77
CA THR A 55 6.84 8.81 -9.13
C THR A 55 8.04 8.70 -10.08
N PHE A 56 7.82 8.76 -11.40
CA PHE A 56 8.86 8.78 -12.43
C PHE A 56 9.01 10.17 -13.05
#